data_AF-A0A359B2G6-F1
#
_entry.id   AF-A0A359B2G6-F1
#
_cell.length_a   1.000
_cell.length_b   1.000
_cell.length_c   1.000
_cell.angle_alpha   90.00
_cell.angle_beta   90.00
_cell.angle_gamma   90.00
#
_symmetry.space_group_name_H-M   'P 1'
#
loop_
_entity.id
_entity.type
_entity.pdbx_description
1 polymer ?
#
loop_
_entity_poly.entity_id
_entity_poly.type
_entity_poly.pdbx_seq_one_letter_code
_entity_poly.pdbx_strand_id
1 'polypeptide(L)' 'MKTIIEKKVVPLARMMFIEKEGLTREQLVIEATGPYSLEEKNDCFVVRNDDCCKSIMVTVKASI' A
#
# COMPACT_ATOMS: atom_id res chain seq x y z
N MET A 1 -7.42 -12.85 -15.24
CA MET A 1 -6.58 -12.31 -14.15
C MET A 1 -6.29 -10.87 -14.48
N LYS A 2 -6.91 -9.93 -13.76
CA LYS A 2 -6.60 -8.51 -13.92
C LYS A 2 -5.70 -8.15 -12.76
N THR A 3 -4.47 -7.74 -13.04
CA THR A 3 -3.57 -7.28 -11.97
C THR A 3 -3.65 -5.76 -11.92
N ILE A 4 -4.18 -5.22 -10.83
CA ILE A 4 -4.09 -3.79 -10.58
C ILE A 4 -2.71 -3.55 -9.98
N ILE A 5 -1.90 -2.72 -10.66
CA ILE A 5 -0.58 -2.34 -10.19
C ILE A 5 -0.56 -0.84 -9.98
N GLU A 6 -0.53 -0.41 -8.72
CA GLU A 6 -0.34 0.99 -8.37
C GLU A 6 1.05 1.17 -7.76
N LYS A 7 1.81 2.12 -8.31
CA LYS A 7 3.16 2.42 -7.85
C LYS A 7 3.23 3.89 -7.45
N LYS A 8 3.57 4.16 -6.20
CA LYS A 8 3.54 5.51 -5.64
C LYS A 8 4.71 5.76 -4.71
N VAL A 9 5.21 6.98 -4.72
CA VAL A 9 6.16 7.47 -3.73
C VAL A 9 5.36 7.99 -2.53
N VAL A 10 5.64 7.45 -1.35
CA VAL A 10 5.02 7.87 -0.08
C VAL A 10 6.05 8.69 0.70
N PRO A 11 5.85 10.02 0.82
CA PRO A 11 6.75 10.86 1.59
C PRO A 11 6.79 10.50 3.06
N LEU A 12 7.81 11.01 3.76
CA LEU A 12 7.95 10.89 5.20
C LEU A 12 6.64 11.30 5.91
N ALA A 13 6.20 10.51 6.89
CA ALA A 13 5.01 10.77 7.70
C ALA A 13 3.71 10.97 6.88
N ARG A 14 3.67 10.47 5.64
CA ARG A 14 2.47 10.45 4.79
C ARG A 14 1.94 9.02 4.64
N MET A 15 0.71 8.94 4.14
CA MET A 15 -0.03 7.70 3.97
C MET A 15 -0.48 7.57 2.52
N MET A 16 -0.57 6.33 2.06
CA MET A 16 -1.22 5.94 0.82
C MET A 16 -2.48 5.15 1.17
N PHE A 17 -3.59 5.51 0.52
CA PHE A 17 -4.87 4.82 0.66
C PHE A 17 -5.08 3.95 -0.56
N ILE A 18 -5.47 2.70 -0.34
CA ILE A 18 -5.79 1.71 -1.37
C ILE A 18 -7.25 1.32 -1.11
N GLU A 19 -8.15 1.65 -2.02
CA GLU A 19 -9.56 1.28 -1.88
C GLU A 19 -9.70 -0.24 -1.94
N LYS A 20 -10.58 -0.79 -1.07
CA LYS A 20 -10.78 -2.24 -1.04
C LYS A 20 -11.45 -2.74 -2.30
N GLU A 21 -12.46 -2.05 -2.87
CA GLU A 21 -13.19 -2.48 -4.08
C GLU A 21 -13.54 -3.99 -4.12
N GLY A 22 -13.82 -4.61 -2.96
CA GLY A 22 -14.08 -6.05 -2.83
C GLY A 22 -12.85 -6.97 -2.71
N LEU A 23 -11.64 -6.40 -2.71
CA LEU A 23 -10.37 -7.08 -2.44
C LEU A 23 -10.24 -7.44 -0.96
N THR A 24 -9.83 -8.68 -0.71
CA THR A 24 -9.36 -9.10 0.62
C THR A 24 -7.85 -8.87 0.75
N ARG A 25 -7.35 -8.85 1.99
CA ARG A 25 -5.91 -8.70 2.26
C ARG A 25 -5.05 -9.78 1.60
N GLU A 26 -5.60 -10.99 1.45
CA GLU A 26 -4.92 -12.13 0.82
C GLU A 26 -4.68 -11.92 -0.68
N GLN A 27 -5.49 -11.09 -1.31
CA GLN A 27 -5.37 -10.74 -2.73
C GLN A 27 -4.42 -9.58 -2.98
N LEU A 28 -3.89 -8.96 -1.93
CA LEU A 28 -3.07 -7.76 -1.97
C LEU A 28 -1.62 -8.08 -1.61
N VAL A 29 -0.72 -7.77 -2.55
CA VAL A 29 0.72 -7.84 -2.34
C VAL A 29 1.26 -6.42 -2.32
N ILE A 30 1.85 -6.03 -1.19
CA ILE A 30 2.43 -4.70 -0.99
C ILE A 30 3.94 -4.85 -0.84
N GLU A 31 4.68 -4.25 -1.77
CA GLU A 31 6.14 -4.19 -1.79
C GLU A 31 6.57 -2.76 -1.53
N ALA A 32 7.53 -2.54 -0.63
CA ALA A 32 8.06 -1.22 -0.33
C ALA A 32 9.59 -1.23 -0.29
N THR A 33 10.21 -0.12 -0.68
CA THR A 33 11.68 0.05 -0.62
C THR A 33 12.21 0.41 0.77
N GLY A 34 11.34 0.45 1.78
CA GLY A 34 11.66 0.83 3.16
C GLY A 34 10.61 0.35 4.15
N PRO A 35 10.80 0.62 5.45
CA PRO A 35 9.86 0.22 6.48
C PRO A 35 8.51 0.92 6.29
N TYR A 36 7.44 0.15 6.47
CA TYR A 36 6.07 0.64 6.36
C TYR A 36 5.16 -0.11 7.33
N SER A 37 4.09 0.55 7.73
CA SER A 37 2.97 -0.07 8.44
C SER A 37 1.76 -0.20 7.52
N LEU A 38 1.02 -1.30 7.69
CA LEU A 38 -0.21 -1.56 6.95
C LEU A 38 -1.39 -1.70 7.91
N GLU A 39 -2.31 -0.74 7.85
CA GLU A 39 -3.56 -0.75 8.60
C GLU A 39 -4.71 -1.13 7.67
N GLU A 40 -5.53 -2.07 8.11
CA GLU A 40 -6.72 -2.49 7.38
C GLU A 40 -7.95 -1.83 7.98
N LYS A 41 -8.68 -1.07 7.16
CA LYS A 41 -9.98 -0.49 7.51
C LYS A 41 -11.09 -1.20 6.75
N ASN A 42 -12.34 -0.89 7.07
CA ASN A 42 -13.49 -1.51 6.42
C ASN A 42 -13.50 -1.25 4.90
N ASP A 43 -13.18 -0.01 4.49
CA ASP A 43 -13.33 0.43 3.09
C ASP A 43 -11.99 0.54 2.33
N CYS A 44 -10.86 0.53 3.04
CA CYS A 44 -9.55 0.73 2.43
C CYS A 44 -8.41 0.09 3.24
N PHE A 45 -7.26 -0.07 2.59
CA PHE A 45 -5.97 -0.34 3.22
C PHE A 45 -5.15 0.94 3.27
N VAL A 46 -4.49 1.17 4.39
CA VAL A 46 -3.66 2.35 4.62
C VAL A 46 -2.21 1.91 4.78
N VAL A 47 -1.37 2.31 3.82
CA VAL A 47 0.08 2.12 3.89
C VAL A 47 0.71 3.40 4.43
N ARG A 48 1.41 3.33 5.57
CA ARG A 48 2.12 4.45 6.16
C ARG A 48 3.62 4.29 5.98
N ASN A 49 4.29 5.38 5.62
CA ASN A 49 5.74 5.41 5.61
C ASN A 49 6.27 5.57 7.04
N ASP A 50 6.91 4.52 7.57
CA ASP A 50 7.54 4.49 8.88
C ASP A 50 9.06 4.67 8.82
N ASP A 51 9.60 5.00 7.64
CA ASP A 51 10.99 5.41 7.51
C ASP A 51 11.19 6.76 8.23
N CYS A 52 12.30 6.89 8.95
CA CYS A 52 12.63 8.08 9.73
C CYS A 52 13.11 9.26 8.87
N CYS A 53 13.54 8.97 7.65
CA CYS A 53 14.59 9.77 7.02
C CYS A 53 14.36 9.98 5.51
N LYS A 54 13.59 9.12 4.85
CA LYS A 54 13.35 9.20 3.40
C LYS A 54 11.93 8.84 2.98
N SER A 55 11.59 9.21 1.75
CA SER A 55 10.40 8.70 1.10
C SER A 55 10.61 7.24 0.71
N ILE A 56 9.55 6.45 0.76
CA ILE A 56 9.56 5.06 0.29
C ILE A 56 8.77 4.94 -1.00
N MET A 57 9.16 4.00 -1.84
CA MET A 57 8.39 3.64 -3.03
C MET A 57 7.58 2.40 -2.70
N VAL A 58 6.25 2.51 -2.80
CA VAL A 58 5.31 1.43 -2.55
C VAL A 58 4.74 0.96 -3.88
N THR A 59 4.72 -0.35 -4.09
CA THR A 59 4.08 -1.01 -5.21
C THR A 59 3.00 -1.94 -4.66
N VAL A 60 1.77 -1.68 -5.07
CA VAL A 60 0.59 -2.46 -4.70
C VAL A 60 0.21 -3.30 -5.89
N LYS A 61 0.09 -4.61 -5.69
CA LYS A 61 -0.38 -5.55 -6.70
C LYS A 61 -1.62 -6.24 -6.13
N ALA A 62 -2.76 -6.09 -6.80
CA ALA A 62 -3.98 -6.79 -6.46
C ALA A 62 -4.33 -7.81 -7.55
N SER A 63 -4.64 -9.03 -7.16
CA SER A 63 -5.11 -10.09 -8.06
C SER A 63 -6.62 -10.29 -7.89
N ILE A 64 -7.37 -9.89 -8.91
CA ILE A 64 -8.82 -10.13 -9.10
C ILE A 64 -9.05 -11.17 -10.20
#